data_AF-A0A933TJG4-F1
#
_entry.id   AF-A0A933TJG4-F1
#
_cell.length_a   1.000
_cell.length_b   1.000
_cell.length_c   1.000
_cell.angle_alpha   90.00
_cell.angle_beta   90.00
_cell.angle_gamma   90.00
#
_symmetry.space_group_name_H-M   'P 1'
#
loop_
_entity.id
_entity.type
_entity.pdbx_description
1 polymer ?
#
loop_
_entity_poly.entity_id
_entity_poly.type
_entity_poly.pdbx_seq_one_letter_code
_entity_poly.pdbx_strand_id
1 'polypeptide(L)'
;MALTALIIVLAVLLVFMFLVVFGGMLVNVGGQQVGVIERRYFGRPLPEARVVAMRGEIGIQARVLQPGLAFLPPFIYKVTKDAMIVIAEDEVGLLESIDGRPLDPGHIFARRVEGHDTYQDGEAFLRNGGQKGPQVDILSPGKYRINTYLFKVRLEPALIVDQGQVGVVSGRDGAAIKPGRLLAHRVDGHQAFQDGEAFIASGGERGPQIEVIFPGRYRINTDLFDVEVQPATVVQANQVGLVTAKDGSPLPAGELVAATVAGHNDFQDASAFLASGGQRGPQYDLLKPGTYYINPLMFDVKLDSVAIVQRGEVAVLVSNVGKEPANIATEDRLAGKERYVVPEGFRGIQAEVAGPGVYYLNRWAYIAYIIPTTNLTIDWADEGMDSADTAADDPKAGRRLQLFNPLAVISREGFEMRVGVKVVIRVRPEQAPLMVAKIGSIENLIDHVVHPMIDSSFRNQASSSEAMNFMQDRADEQAKAEARTREELEKYHVECVSVLISQIILPQELMEIHTRRVIAAQQQDMFVEQQKSEEKRIDTENTRAKADKQSELVAAQIGVQVAEQTRQKMINEAEGRARAIQLEGEAEGTKILAIGTATAQAYELQVAAVGQGNLAGIEVTKSIAAAGLKI
;
A
#
# COMPACT_ATOMS: atom_id res chain seq x y z
N MET A 1 2.88 -128.43 5.66
CA MET A 1 2.31 -127.37 6.52
C MET A 1 3.23 -126.16 6.67
N ALA A 2 4.55 -126.31 6.90
CA ALA A 2 5.45 -125.16 7.05
C ALA A 2 5.73 -124.38 5.74
N LEU A 3 5.90 -125.07 4.60
CA LEU A 3 6.20 -124.43 3.30
C LEU A 3 5.02 -123.57 2.77
N THR A 4 3.80 -124.06 2.94
CA THR A 4 2.57 -123.35 2.51
C THR A 4 2.32 -122.09 3.34
N ALA A 5 2.61 -122.11 4.64
CA ALA A 5 2.51 -120.93 5.50
C ALA A 5 3.57 -119.87 5.13
N LEU A 6 4.80 -120.27 4.80
CA LEU A 6 5.87 -119.37 4.36
C LEU A 6 5.52 -118.66 3.05
N ILE A 7 4.95 -119.37 2.08
CA ILE A 7 4.52 -118.80 0.78
C ILE A 7 3.39 -117.77 0.99
N ILE A 8 2.43 -118.05 1.89
CA ILE A 8 1.34 -117.12 2.19
C ILE A 8 1.88 -115.85 2.89
N VAL A 9 2.79 -115.99 3.86
CA VAL A 9 3.42 -114.83 4.52
C VAL A 9 4.25 -113.99 3.54
N LEU A 10 5.01 -114.64 2.66
CA LEU A 10 5.77 -113.95 1.61
C LEU A 10 4.84 -113.24 0.62
N ALA A 11 3.72 -113.86 0.23
CA ALA A 11 2.72 -113.26 -0.63
C ALA A 11 2.03 -112.05 0.04
N VAL A 12 1.69 -112.15 1.32
CA VAL A 12 1.12 -111.03 2.09
C VAL A 12 2.14 -109.90 2.25
N LEU A 13 3.41 -110.20 2.52
CA LEU A 13 4.48 -109.20 2.55
C LEU A 13 4.72 -108.56 1.20
N LEU A 14 4.66 -109.32 0.10
CA LEU A 14 4.76 -108.79 -1.25
C LEU A 14 3.56 -107.91 -1.61
N VAL A 15 2.34 -108.31 -1.25
CA VAL A 15 1.13 -107.49 -1.46
C VAL A 15 1.16 -106.24 -0.59
N PHE A 16 1.62 -106.34 0.66
CA PHE A 16 1.77 -105.20 1.56
C PHE A 16 2.85 -104.24 1.06
N MET A 17 4.02 -104.75 0.67
CA MET A 17 5.08 -103.96 0.02
C MET A 17 4.58 -103.34 -1.27
N PHE A 18 3.81 -104.08 -2.09
CA PHE A 18 3.18 -103.56 -3.29
C PHE A 18 2.20 -102.43 -2.97
N LEU A 19 1.31 -102.58 -1.99
CA LEU A 19 0.36 -101.53 -1.57
C LEU A 19 1.07 -100.31 -0.97
N VAL A 20 2.13 -100.48 -0.20
CA VAL A 20 2.92 -99.38 0.37
C VAL A 20 3.67 -98.63 -0.75
N VAL A 21 4.30 -99.36 -1.67
CA VAL A 21 5.02 -98.78 -2.81
C VAL A 21 4.06 -98.09 -3.76
N PHE A 22 2.93 -98.72 -4.12
CA PHE A 22 1.93 -98.21 -5.06
C PHE A 22 1.07 -97.09 -4.45
N GLY A 23 0.69 -97.19 -3.18
CA GLY A 23 0.04 -96.12 -2.43
C GLY A 23 0.94 -94.89 -2.27
N GLY A 24 2.25 -95.10 -2.13
CA GLY A 24 3.26 -94.03 -2.15
C GLY A 24 3.50 -93.40 -3.53
N MET A 25 2.98 -93.97 -4.63
CA MET A 25 3.07 -93.36 -5.97
C MET A 25 2.02 -92.28 -6.22
N LEU A 26 0.95 -92.25 -5.42
CA LEU A 26 -0.13 -91.29 -5.58
C LEU A 26 0.10 -90.08 -4.68
N VAL A 27 0.50 -88.97 -5.30
CA VAL A 27 0.68 -87.70 -4.61
C VAL A 27 -0.51 -86.80 -4.89
N ASN A 28 -1.29 -86.48 -3.85
CA ASN A 28 -2.36 -85.50 -3.93
C ASN A 28 -1.86 -84.11 -3.54
N VAL A 29 -1.84 -83.18 -4.48
CA VAL A 29 -1.52 -81.76 -4.23
C VAL A 29 -2.83 -81.01 -3.97
N GLY A 30 -2.95 -80.38 -2.79
CA GLY A 30 -4.16 -79.66 -2.40
C GLY A 30 -4.45 -78.45 -3.30
N GLY A 31 -5.71 -78.01 -3.35
CA GLY A 31 -6.16 -76.90 -4.20
C GLY A 31 -5.50 -75.54 -3.93
N GLN A 32 -4.87 -75.36 -2.77
CA GLN A 32 -4.12 -74.15 -2.37
C GLN A 32 -2.61 -74.39 -2.26
N GLN A 33 -2.13 -75.53 -2.78
CA GLN A 33 -0.73 -75.93 -2.72
C GLN A 33 -0.14 -76.04 -4.13
N VAL A 34 1.16 -75.84 -4.22
CA VAL A 34 1.97 -76.12 -5.40
C VAL A 34 2.95 -77.23 -5.05
N GLY A 35 3.04 -78.25 -5.90
CA GLY A 35 3.95 -79.38 -5.68
C GLY A 35 5.30 -79.13 -6.35
N VAL A 36 6.34 -78.85 -5.56
CA VAL A 36 7.72 -78.78 -6.05
C VAL A 36 8.28 -80.20 -6.14
N ILE A 37 8.80 -80.58 -7.31
CA ILE A 37 9.28 -81.93 -7.58
C ILE A 37 10.80 -81.96 -7.49
N GLU A 38 11.36 -82.93 -6.78
CA GLU A 38 12.80 -83.24 -6.76
C GLU A 38 13.01 -84.65 -7.31
N ARG A 39 13.91 -84.81 -8.29
CA ARG A 39 14.28 -86.11 -8.87
C ARG A 39 15.62 -86.58 -8.31
N ARG A 40 15.67 -87.74 -7.65
CA ARG A 40 16.81 -88.10 -6.77
C ARG A 40 17.91 -88.98 -7.38
N TYR A 41 17.56 -90.03 -8.14
CA TYR A 41 18.53 -91.10 -8.46
C TYR A 41 18.76 -91.38 -9.94
N PHE A 42 17.75 -91.25 -10.79
CA PHE A 42 17.83 -91.63 -12.21
C PHE A 42 17.71 -90.40 -13.09
N GLY A 43 18.63 -90.12 -14.00
CA GLY A 43 18.51 -88.98 -14.92
C GLY A 43 19.87 -88.47 -15.41
N ARG A 44 19.86 -87.38 -16.19
CA ARG A 44 21.07 -86.64 -16.53
C ARG A 44 21.55 -85.85 -15.30
N PRO A 45 22.86 -85.71 -15.05
CA PRO A 45 23.35 -84.83 -13.99
C PRO A 45 22.97 -83.37 -14.27
N LEU A 46 22.74 -82.60 -13.21
CA LEU A 46 22.50 -81.15 -13.31
C LEU A 46 23.78 -80.46 -13.81
N PRO A 47 23.72 -79.59 -14.84
CA PRO A 47 24.87 -78.80 -15.27
C PRO A 47 25.35 -77.86 -14.17
N GLU A 48 26.67 -77.71 -13.99
CA GLU A 48 27.27 -76.92 -12.90
C GLU A 48 26.83 -75.45 -12.84
N ALA A 49 26.38 -74.88 -13.96
CA ALA A 49 25.93 -73.49 -14.04
C ALA A 49 24.46 -73.27 -13.61
N ARG A 50 23.72 -74.33 -13.29
CA ARG A 50 22.30 -74.28 -12.90
C ARG A 50 22.08 -74.88 -11.52
N VAL A 51 21.08 -74.36 -10.83
CA VAL A 51 20.64 -74.78 -9.50
C VAL A 51 19.35 -75.60 -9.58
N VAL A 52 18.57 -75.40 -10.64
CA VAL A 52 17.27 -76.03 -10.88
C VAL A 52 17.33 -76.92 -12.13
N ALA A 53 16.82 -78.14 -11.99
CA ALA A 53 16.84 -79.20 -12.98
C ALA A 53 15.71 -79.07 -14.01
N MET A 54 16.03 -79.35 -15.28
CA MET A 54 15.02 -79.49 -16.34
C MET A 54 14.44 -80.90 -16.38
N ARG A 55 13.39 -81.11 -17.19
CA ARG A 55 12.79 -82.43 -17.36
C ARG A 55 13.83 -83.48 -17.77
N GLY A 56 14.04 -84.47 -16.91
CA GLY A 56 14.99 -85.55 -17.17
C GLY A 56 16.28 -85.49 -16.36
N GLU A 57 16.56 -84.36 -15.71
CA GLU A 57 17.75 -84.12 -14.90
C GLU A 57 17.50 -84.44 -13.42
N ILE A 58 18.57 -84.80 -12.72
CA ILE A 58 18.56 -85.05 -11.27
C ILE A 58 18.62 -83.71 -10.54
N GLY A 59 17.76 -83.52 -9.52
CA GLY A 59 17.64 -82.28 -8.75
C GLY A 59 16.20 -81.76 -8.64
N ILE A 60 16.06 -80.60 -7.98
CA ILE A 60 14.80 -79.87 -7.86
C ILE A 60 14.39 -79.38 -9.25
N GLN A 61 13.21 -79.77 -9.72
CA GLN A 61 12.74 -79.49 -11.07
C GLN A 61 12.21 -78.06 -11.19
N ALA A 62 12.38 -77.45 -12.36
CA ALA A 62 11.85 -76.12 -12.66
C ALA A 62 10.32 -76.10 -12.76
N ARG A 63 9.74 -77.17 -13.30
CA ARG A 63 8.29 -77.36 -13.39
C ARG A 63 7.67 -77.71 -12.04
N VAL A 64 6.45 -77.24 -11.83
CA VAL A 64 5.63 -77.56 -10.66
C VAL A 64 4.49 -78.52 -11.00
N LEU A 65 3.97 -79.22 -10.00
CA LEU A 65 2.73 -79.99 -10.11
C LEU A 65 1.53 -79.09 -9.89
N GLN A 66 0.57 -79.20 -10.81
CA GLN A 66 -0.75 -78.63 -10.62
C GLN A 66 -1.53 -79.38 -9.52
N PRO A 67 -2.52 -78.74 -8.88
CA PRO A 67 -3.39 -79.39 -7.92
C PRO A 67 -4.09 -80.62 -8.50
N GLY A 68 -4.25 -81.65 -7.68
CA GLY A 68 -4.87 -82.91 -8.06
C GLY A 68 -3.98 -84.12 -7.81
N LEU A 69 -4.43 -85.26 -8.33
CA LEU A 69 -3.76 -86.55 -8.16
C LEU A 69 -2.68 -86.73 -9.23
N ALA A 70 -1.42 -86.73 -8.81
CA ALA A 70 -0.27 -87.01 -9.66
C ALA A 70 0.31 -88.41 -9.36
N PHE A 71 0.64 -89.15 -10.42
CA PHE A 71 1.33 -90.44 -10.31
C PHE A 71 2.85 -90.23 -10.42
N LEU A 72 3.56 -90.34 -9.29
CA LEU A 72 4.99 -90.14 -9.20
C LEU A 72 5.63 -91.22 -8.32
N PRO A 73 6.45 -92.12 -8.88
CA PRO A 73 7.13 -93.15 -8.11
C PRO A 73 8.02 -92.54 -6.99
N PRO A 74 7.81 -92.88 -5.71
CA PRO A 74 8.43 -92.20 -4.56
C PRO A 74 9.93 -92.46 -4.44
N PHE A 75 10.41 -93.53 -5.06
CA PHE A 75 11.85 -93.84 -5.14
C PHE A 75 12.55 -93.06 -6.27
N ILE A 76 11.82 -92.36 -7.15
CA ILE A 76 12.41 -91.50 -8.19
C ILE A 76 12.22 -90.03 -7.84
N TYR A 77 11.01 -89.69 -7.36
CA TYR A 77 10.58 -88.32 -7.11
C TYR A 77 10.22 -88.10 -5.64
N LYS A 78 10.67 -86.98 -5.08
CA LYS A 78 10.18 -86.43 -3.83
C LYS A 78 9.34 -85.20 -4.17
N VAL A 79 8.15 -85.09 -3.61
CA VAL A 79 7.30 -83.91 -3.78
C VAL A 79 7.22 -83.15 -2.48
N THR A 80 7.63 -81.90 -2.50
CA THR A 80 7.42 -80.94 -1.42
C THR A 80 6.19 -80.11 -1.77
N LYS A 81 5.29 -79.92 -0.80
CA LYS A 81 4.06 -79.16 -1.02
C LYS A 81 4.21 -77.80 -0.37
N ASP A 82 4.29 -76.77 -1.19
CA ASP A 82 4.37 -75.40 -0.74
C ASP A 82 3.01 -74.71 -0.91
N ALA A 83 2.76 -73.67 -0.13
CA ALA A 83 1.55 -72.87 -0.29
C ALA A 83 1.62 -72.07 -1.61
N MET A 84 0.48 -71.89 -2.27
CA MET A 84 0.40 -70.94 -3.38
C MET A 84 0.65 -69.51 -2.87
N ILE A 85 1.26 -68.70 -3.73
CA ILE A 85 1.49 -67.30 -3.43
C ILE A 85 0.19 -66.56 -3.69
N VAL A 86 -0.33 -65.89 -2.67
CA VAL A 86 -1.54 -65.08 -2.75
C VAL A 86 -1.13 -63.63 -2.61
N ILE A 87 -1.43 -62.84 -3.62
CA ILE A 87 -1.15 -61.39 -3.65
C ILE A 87 -2.49 -60.68 -3.50
N ALA A 88 -2.62 -59.89 -2.44
CA ALA A 88 -3.84 -59.12 -2.19
C ALA A 88 -4.01 -57.98 -3.21
N GLU A 89 -5.20 -57.37 -3.26
CA GLU A 89 -5.51 -56.29 -4.22
C GLU A 89 -4.68 -55.02 -4.00
N ASP A 90 -4.25 -54.79 -2.77
CA ASP A 90 -3.43 -53.69 -2.29
C ASP A 90 -1.93 -54.05 -2.21
N GLU A 91 -1.53 -55.18 -2.77
CA GLU A 91 -0.16 -55.65 -2.80
C GLU A 91 0.36 -55.79 -4.24
N VAL A 92 1.67 -55.82 -4.38
CA VAL A 92 2.42 -56.16 -5.59
C VAL A 92 3.46 -57.22 -5.23
N GLY A 93 3.62 -58.22 -6.10
CA GLY A 93 4.65 -59.24 -5.93
C GLY A 93 5.90 -58.90 -6.72
N LEU A 94 7.00 -58.64 -6.03
CA LEU A 94 8.33 -58.48 -6.63
C LEU A 94 8.99 -59.84 -6.77
N LEU A 95 9.59 -60.10 -7.93
CA LEU A 95 10.17 -61.40 -8.24
C LEU A 95 11.69 -61.34 -8.33
N GLU A 96 12.35 -62.33 -7.75
CA GLU A 96 13.78 -62.59 -7.92
C GLU A 96 13.96 -64.04 -8.38
N SER A 97 14.65 -64.25 -9.50
CA SER A 97 14.96 -65.59 -10.01
C SER A 97 16.31 -66.07 -9.49
N ILE A 98 16.35 -67.29 -8.95
CA ILE A 98 17.56 -67.88 -8.37
C ILE A 98 18.45 -68.48 -9.47
N ASP A 99 17.86 -68.92 -10.59
CA ASP A 99 18.55 -69.63 -11.66
C ASP A 99 18.12 -69.11 -13.04
N GLY A 100 19.02 -69.22 -14.02
CA GLY A 100 18.86 -68.61 -15.34
C GLY A 100 20.18 -68.12 -15.91
N ARG A 101 20.11 -67.44 -17.06
CA ARG A 101 21.26 -66.76 -17.66
C ARG A 101 21.75 -65.64 -16.73
N PRO A 102 23.05 -65.31 -16.72
CA PRO A 102 23.51 -64.12 -16.01
C PRO A 102 22.83 -62.86 -16.58
N LEU A 103 22.70 -61.82 -15.73
CA LEU A 103 22.26 -60.50 -16.15
C LEU A 103 23.20 -59.94 -17.23
N ASP A 104 22.63 -59.15 -18.13
CA ASP A 104 23.42 -58.46 -19.14
C ASP A 104 24.37 -57.44 -18.48
N PRO A 105 25.63 -57.30 -18.94
CA PRO A 105 26.59 -56.39 -18.32
C PRO A 105 26.06 -54.95 -18.25
N GLY A 106 26.12 -54.35 -17.05
CA GLY A 106 25.66 -52.98 -16.80
C GLY A 106 24.21 -52.85 -16.36
N HIS A 107 23.42 -53.93 -16.43
CA HIS A 107 22.06 -54.01 -15.89
C HIS A 107 22.05 -54.69 -14.51
N ILE A 108 21.05 -54.32 -13.70
CA ILE A 108 20.82 -54.87 -12.36
C ILE A 108 19.51 -55.67 -12.27
N PHE A 109 18.58 -55.48 -13.20
CA PHE A 109 17.37 -56.27 -13.34
C PHE A 109 17.37 -57.16 -14.59
N ALA A 110 16.72 -58.31 -14.45
CA ALA A 110 16.50 -59.30 -15.49
C ALA A 110 15.29 -58.92 -16.36
N ARG A 111 15.44 -59.08 -17.68
CA ARG A 111 14.42 -58.76 -18.69
C ARG A 111 13.23 -59.70 -18.64
N ARG A 112 12.05 -59.19 -19.02
CA ARG A 112 10.85 -59.99 -19.24
C ARG A 112 11.12 -61.02 -20.33
N VAL A 113 10.69 -62.26 -20.07
CA VAL A 113 10.67 -63.33 -21.05
C VAL A 113 9.21 -63.72 -21.29
N GLU A 114 8.84 -64.10 -22.51
CA GLU A 114 7.46 -64.47 -22.80
C GLU A 114 7.23 -65.99 -22.70
N GLY A 115 5.95 -66.41 -22.63
CA GLY A 115 5.56 -67.81 -22.81
C GLY A 115 5.68 -68.71 -21.57
N HIS A 116 5.82 -68.15 -20.37
CA HIS A 116 6.01 -68.90 -19.12
C HIS A 116 4.89 -68.69 -18.07
N ASP A 117 3.72 -68.21 -18.51
CA ASP A 117 2.48 -68.06 -17.72
C ASP A 117 2.69 -67.32 -16.38
N THR A 118 3.31 -66.14 -16.43
CA THR A 118 3.54 -65.27 -15.26
C THR A 118 4.30 -66.01 -14.15
N TYR A 119 5.44 -66.57 -14.55
CA TYR A 119 6.41 -67.32 -13.73
C TYR A 119 5.88 -68.64 -13.14
N GLN A 120 4.71 -69.12 -13.57
CA GLN A 120 4.15 -70.40 -13.14
C GLN A 120 4.75 -71.60 -13.89
N ASP A 121 5.28 -71.39 -15.11
CA ASP A 121 6.06 -72.39 -15.83
C ASP A 121 7.57 -72.06 -15.80
N GLY A 122 8.25 -72.54 -14.76
CA GLY A 122 9.68 -72.37 -14.60
C GLY A 122 10.53 -73.03 -15.69
N GLU A 123 10.03 -74.11 -16.32
CA GLU A 123 10.76 -74.80 -17.40
C GLU A 123 10.72 -73.96 -18.69
N ALA A 124 9.57 -73.37 -19.01
CA ALA A 124 9.42 -72.42 -20.11
C ALA A 124 10.26 -71.16 -19.88
N PHE A 125 10.27 -70.61 -18.67
CA PHE A 125 11.10 -69.45 -18.31
C PHE A 125 12.59 -69.68 -18.61
N LEU A 126 13.15 -70.79 -18.10
CA LEU A 126 14.56 -71.12 -18.32
C LEU A 126 14.86 -71.44 -19.79
N ARG A 127 13.94 -72.12 -20.49
CA ARG A 127 14.10 -72.45 -21.91
C ARG A 127 14.11 -71.20 -22.79
N ASN A 128 13.26 -70.23 -22.47
CA ASN A 128 13.11 -68.99 -23.24
C ASN A 128 14.19 -67.95 -22.91
N GLY A 129 15.16 -68.30 -22.07
CA GLY A 129 16.34 -67.47 -21.79
C GLY A 129 16.19 -66.57 -20.55
N GLY A 130 15.32 -66.93 -19.61
CA GLY A 130 15.18 -66.25 -18.32
C GLY A 130 16.51 -65.99 -17.63
N GLN A 131 16.64 -64.81 -17.04
CA GLN A 131 17.85 -64.34 -16.38
C GLN A 131 17.71 -64.46 -14.86
N LYS A 132 18.80 -64.80 -14.17
CA LYS A 132 18.87 -64.84 -12.71
C LYS A 132 18.99 -63.43 -12.12
N GLY A 133 18.49 -63.23 -10.91
CA GLY A 133 18.46 -61.95 -10.20
C GLY A 133 17.07 -61.33 -10.10
N PRO A 134 16.96 -60.09 -9.59
CA PRO A 134 15.70 -59.35 -9.53
C PRO A 134 15.10 -59.18 -10.93
N GLN A 135 13.81 -59.43 -11.09
CA GLN A 135 13.13 -59.28 -12.38
C GLN A 135 12.53 -57.88 -12.51
N VAL A 136 12.48 -57.37 -13.73
CA VAL A 136 11.80 -56.10 -14.04
C VAL A 136 10.28 -56.22 -13.80
N ASP A 137 9.72 -57.39 -14.08
CA ASP A 137 8.29 -57.65 -13.94
C ASP A 137 7.79 -57.70 -12.51
N ILE A 138 6.50 -57.37 -12.38
CA ILE A 138 5.74 -57.52 -11.16
C ILE A 138 4.64 -58.56 -11.34
N LEU A 139 4.24 -59.17 -10.23
CA LEU A 139 3.05 -60.01 -10.15
C LEU A 139 1.86 -59.15 -9.71
N SER A 140 0.80 -59.17 -10.52
CA SER A 140 -0.48 -58.51 -10.22
C SER A 140 -1.22 -59.24 -9.09
N PRO A 141 -2.26 -58.66 -8.46
CA PRO A 141 -3.09 -59.37 -7.49
C PRO A 141 -3.65 -60.69 -8.05
N GLY A 142 -3.60 -61.75 -7.25
CA GLY A 142 -3.99 -63.08 -7.72
C GLY A 142 -3.38 -64.23 -6.92
N LYS A 143 -3.67 -65.45 -7.37
CA LYS A 143 -3.13 -66.69 -6.80
C LYS A 143 -2.18 -67.32 -7.81
N TYR A 144 -0.91 -67.42 -7.45
CA TYR A 144 0.14 -67.89 -8.34
C TYR A 144 0.73 -69.20 -7.86
N ARG A 145 0.92 -70.11 -8.82
CA ARG A 145 1.55 -71.43 -8.62
C ARG A 145 3.01 -71.37 -9.03
N ILE A 146 3.77 -70.59 -8.29
CA ILE A 146 5.19 -70.35 -8.60
C ILE A 146 6.06 -71.37 -7.89
N ASN A 147 7.12 -71.79 -8.56
CA ASN A 147 8.15 -72.62 -7.96
C ASN A 147 9.00 -71.77 -6.99
N THR A 148 8.75 -71.91 -5.70
CA THR A 148 9.43 -71.21 -4.59
C THR A 148 10.95 -71.47 -4.51
N TYR A 149 11.44 -72.54 -5.14
CA TYR A 149 12.87 -72.85 -5.22
C TYR A 149 13.56 -72.20 -6.42
N LEU A 150 12.81 -71.83 -7.46
CA LEU A 150 13.35 -71.13 -8.63
C LEU A 150 13.13 -69.62 -8.51
N PHE A 151 12.03 -69.20 -7.92
CA PHE A 151 11.66 -67.80 -7.76
C PHE A 151 11.38 -67.48 -6.31
N LYS A 152 12.00 -66.42 -5.84
CA LYS A 152 11.71 -65.78 -4.56
C LYS A 152 10.75 -64.62 -4.82
N VAL A 153 9.62 -64.62 -4.14
CA VAL A 153 8.60 -63.58 -4.28
C VAL A 153 8.52 -62.79 -2.99
N ARG A 154 8.61 -61.47 -3.10
CA ARG A 154 8.45 -60.53 -1.98
C ARG A 154 7.17 -59.74 -2.21
N LEU A 155 6.27 -59.78 -1.24
CA LEU A 155 5.03 -59.00 -1.28
C LEU A 155 5.30 -57.63 -0.69
N GLU A 156 4.92 -56.60 -1.42
CA GLU A 156 5.00 -55.21 -0.95
C GLU A 156 3.66 -54.51 -1.15
N PRO A 157 3.31 -53.54 -0.30
CA PRO A 157 2.12 -52.74 -0.52
C PRO A 157 2.21 -51.96 -1.83
N ALA A 158 1.10 -51.85 -2.55
CA ALA A 158 1.00 -50.99 -3.71
C ALA A 158 1.23 -49.53 -3.29
N LEU A 159 1.94 -48.78 -4.14
CA LEU A 159 2.18 -47.36 -3.90
C LEU A 159 0.85 -46.60 -3.95
N ILE A 160 0.57 -45.82 -2.91
CA ILE A 160 -0.57 -44.91 -2.86
C ILE A 160 -0.01 -43.49 -2.84
N VAL A 161 -0.40 -42.69 -3.82
CA VAL A 161 -0.16 -41.25 -3.84
C VAL A 161 -1.49 -40.59 -3.53
N ASP A 162 -1.61 -39.98 -2.35
CA ASP A 162 -2.86 -39.35 -1.91
C ASP A 162 -3.13 -38.06 -2.69
N GLN A 163 -4.37 -37.57 -2.61
CA GLN A 163 -4.71 -36.26 -3.16
C GLN A 163 -3.87 -35.16 -2.49
N GLY A 164 -3.38 -34.22 -3.30
CA GLY A 164 -2.47 -33.18 -2.82
C GLY A 164 -1.04 -33.67 -2.61
N GLN A 165 -0.68 -34.85 -3.10
CA GLN A 165 0.71 -35.34 -3.17
C GLN A 165 1.11 -35.64 -4.61
N VAL A 166 2.43 -35.70 -4.85
CA VAL A 166 3.05 -36.06 -6.13
C VAL A 166 4.15 -37.07 -5.88
N GLY A 167 4.21 -38.13 -6.69
CA GLY A 167 5.27 -39.13 -6.62
C GLY A 167 6.45 -38.74 -7.50
N VAL A 168 7.61 -38.54 -6.89
CA VAL A 168 8.87 -38.28 -7.59
C VAL A 168 9.62 -39.60 -7.74
N VAL A 169 10.01 -39.94 -8.97
CA VAL A 169 10.56 -41.26 -9.29
C VAL A 169 12.05 -41.16 -9.58
N SER A 170 12.83 -42.11 -9.09
CA SER A 170 14.21 -42.35 -9.49
C SER A 170 14.40 -43.80 -9.94
N GLY A 171 14.85 -44.00 -11.19
CA GLY A 171 15.13 -45.33 -11.74
C GLY A 171 16.48 -45.86 -11.25
N ARG A 172 16.56 -47.13 -10.84
CA ARG A 172 17.83 -47.75 -10.42
C ARG A 172 18.58 -48.43 -11.57
N ASP A 173 17.86 -48.78 -12.64
CA ASP A 173 18.40 -49.42 -13.85
C ASP A 173 17.96 -48.65 -15.10
N GLY A 174 18.64 -48.89 -16.22
CA GLY A 174 18.47 -48.20 -17.48
C GLY A 174 19.78 -47.58 -17.99
N ALA A 175 19.68 -46.83 -19.08
CA ALA A 175 20.81 -46.09 -19.64
C ALA A 175 21.29 -44.99 -18.67
N ALA A 176 22.52 -44.51 -18.82
CA ALA A 176 22.98 -43.37 -18.03
C ALA A 176 22.32 -42.07 -18.52
N ILE A 177 21.98 -41.16 -17.59
CA ILE A 177 21.50 -39.82 -17.94
C ILE A 177 22.52 -39.13 -18.86
N LYS A 178 22.03 -38.53 -19.93
CA LYS A 178 22.87 -37.79 -20.88
C LYS A 178 23.66 -36.69 -20.15
N PRO A 179 24.97 -36.55 -20.44
CA PRO A 179 25.78 -35.49 -19.84
C PRO A 179 25.16 -34.10 -20.05
N GLY A 180 25.13 -33.31 -18.99
CA GLY A 180 24.60 -31.94 -19.01
C GLY A 180 23.11 -31.79 -18.64
N ARG A 181 22.38 -32.90 -18.44
CA ARG A 181 21.03 -32.93 -17.84
C ARG A 181 21.10 -33.32 -16.36
N LEU A 182 20.13 -32.85 -15.58
CA LEU A 182 19.96 -33.23 -14.17
C LEU A 182 18.97 -34.37 -14.00
N LEU A 183 17.97 -34.45 -14.89
CA LEU A 183 16.89 -35.43 -14.85
C LEU A 183 16.92 -36.32 -16.10
N ALA A 184 16.55 -37.59 -15.91
CA ALA A 184 16.31 -38.54 -16.99
C ALA A 184 15.13 -38.08 -17.87
N HIS A 185 15.25 -38.28 -19.17
CA HIS A 185 14.19 -37.92 -20.12
C HIS A 185 12.96 -38.82 -19.95
N ARG A 186 11.80 -38.27 -20.32
CA ARG A 186 10.55 -39.03 -20.37
C ARG A 186 10.62 -40.07 -21.48
N VAL A 187 10.16 -41.28 -21.17
CA VAL A 187 9.92 -42.36 -22.13
C VAL A 187 8.42 -42.67 -22.13
N ASP A 188 7.89 -43.18 -23.24
CA ASP A 188 6.46 -43.48 -23.34
C ASP A 188 6.17 -44.98 -23.15
N GLY A 189 4.91 -45.33 -22.87
CA GLY A 189 4.43 -46.72 -22.91
C GLY A 189 4.48 -47.50 -21.59
N HIS A 190 5.18 -47.01 -20.56
CA HIS A 190 5.35 -47.69 -19.26
C HIS A 190 4.21 -47.47 -18.24
N GLN A 191 3.15 -46.75 -18.60
CA GLN A 191 1.94 -46.53 -17.79
C GLN A 191 2.23 -46.05 -16.35
N ALA A 192 2.91 -44.90 -16.22
CA ALA A 192 3.33 -44.34 -14.92
C ALA A 192 4.22 -45.30 -14.09
N PHE A 193 5.20 -45.90 -14.77
CA PHE A 193 6.25 -46.77 -14.22
C PHE A 193 5.76 -48.12 -13.70
N GLN A 194 4.52 -48.50 -14.03
CA GLN A 194 3.98 -49.82 -13.68
C GLN A 194 4.52 -50.93 -14.59
N ASP A 195 4.86 -50.62 -15.85
CA ASP A 195 5.54 -51.56 -16.74
C ASP A 195 7.03 -51.21 -16.86
N GLY A 196 7.83 -51.83 -16.00
CA GLY A 196 9.28 -51.65 -16.00
C GLY A 196 9.94 -52.13 -17.30
N GLU A 197 9.41 -53.15 -17.98
CA GLU A 197 10.05 -53.65 -19.21
C GLU A 197 9.86 -52.63 -20.32
N ALA A 198 8.65 -52.08 -20.45
CA ALA A 198 8.38 -51.00 -21.39
C ALA A 198 9.28 -49.78 -21.13
N PHE A 199 9.54 -49.44 -19.86
CA PHE A 199 10.45 -48.36 -19.49
C PHE A 199 11.88 -48.62 -19.98
N ILE A 200 12.46 -49.78 -19.66
CA ILE A 200 13.84 -50.08 -20.05
C ILE A 200 13.94 -50.32 -21.57
N ALA A 201 12.97 -50.99 -22.19
CA ALA A 201 12.94 -51.24 -23.63
C ALA A 201 12.82 -49.96 -24.47
N SER A 202 12.13 -48.94 -23.94
CA SER A 202 12.00 -47.62 -24.58
C SER A 202 13.20 -46.70 -24.34
N GLY A 203 14.26 -47.20 -23.69
CA GLY A 203 15.49 -46.44 -23.44
C GLY A 203 15.48 -45.61 -22.16
N GLY A 204 14.68 -46.01 -21.17
CA GLY A 204 14.65 -45.37 -19.85
C GLY A 204 16.04 -45.23 -19.23
N GLU A 205 16.27 -44.10 -18.57
CA GLU A 205 17.54 -43.76 -17.95
C GLU A 205 17.50 -43.95 -16.43
N ARG A 206 18.60 -44.40 -15.82
CA ARG A 206 18.74 -44.50 -14.37
C ARG A 206 19.00 -43.13 -13.73
N GLY A 207 18.50 -42.92 -12.52
CA GLY A 207 18.56 -41.67 -11.78
C GLY A 207 17.20 -40.98 -11.68
N PRO A 208 17.15 -39.72 -11.20
CA PRO A 208 15.90 -39.00 -11.02
C PRO A 208 15.18 -38.75 -12.34
N GLN A 209 13.89 -39.05 -12.39
CA GLN A 209 13.05 -38.92 -13.58
C GLN A 209 12.42 -37.53 -13.68
N ILE A 210 12.24 -37.07 -14.92
CA ILE A 210 11.51 -35.83 -15.17
C ILE A 210 10.00 -35.97 -15.00
N GLU A 211 9.46 -37.15 -15.31
CA GLU A 211 8.04 -37.47 -15.15
C GLU A 211 7.72 -37.76 -13.67
N VAL A 212 6.53 -37.34 -13.26
CA VAL A 212 5.99 -37.55 -11.91
C VAL A 212 4.76 -38.44 -11.95
N ILE A 213 4.47 -39.07 -10.82
CA ILE A 213 3.28 -39.87 -10.62
C ILE A 213 2.20 -39.01 -9.95
N PHE A 214 1.04 -38.91 -10.60
CA PHE A 214 -0.13 -38.20 -10.08
C PHE A 214 -0.84 -38.99 -8.97
N PRO A 215 -1.76 -38.39 -8.19
CA PRO A 215 -2.54 -39.11 -7.19
C PRO A 215 -3.25 -40.35 -7.75
N GLY A 216 -3.15 -41.46 -7.02
CA GLY A 216 -3.66 -42.75 -7.46
C GLY A 216 -3.00 -43.93 -6.75
N ARG A 217 -3.43 -45.13 -7.09
CA ARG A 217 -2.83 -46.39 -6.62
C ARG A 217 -2.05 -47.02 -7.77
N TYR A 218 -0.77 -47.26 -7.55
CA TYR A 218 0.15 -47.76 -8.55
C TYR A 218 0.82 -49.04 -8.07
N ARG A 219 0.97 -50.00 -8.98
CA ARG A 219 1.72 -51.24 -8.73
C ARG A 219 3.06 -51.09 -9.43
N ILE A 220 4.05 -50.66 -8.67
CA ILE A 220 5.38 -50.33 -9.19
C ILE A 220 6.37 -51.31 -8.58
N ASN A 221 7.35 -51.70 -9.38
CA ASN A 221 8.52 -52.41 -8.89
C ASN A 221 9.38 -51.44 -8.08
N THR A 222 9.22 -51.40 -6.76
CA THR A 222 9.92 -50.52 -5.82
C THR A 222 11.43 -50.80 -5.74
N ASP A 223 11.86 -51.99 -6.17
CA ASP A 223 13.28 -52.30 -6.32
C ASP A 223 13.87 -51.57 -7.53
N LEU A 224 13.11 -51.49 -8.64
CA LEU A 224 13.53 -50.83 -9.88
C LEU A 224 13.34 -49.31 -9.83
N PHE A 225 12.24 -48.84 -9.24
CA PHE A 225 11.88 -47.44 -9.13
C PHE A 225 11.77 -47.04 -7.67
N ASP A 226 12.66 -46.14 -7.26
CA ASP A 226 12.57 -45.49 -5.96
C ASP A 226 11.58 -44.34 -6.07
N VAL A 227 10.44 -44.44 -5.38
CA VAL A 227 9.38 -43.42 -5.45
C VAL A 227 9.25 -42.70 -4.12
N GLU A 228 9.50 -41.40 -4.14
CA GLU A 228 9.33 -40.53 -3.00
C GLU A 228 8.03 -39.73 -3.15
N VAL A 229 7.11 -39.87 -2.21
CA VAL A 229 5.84 -39.13 -2.21
C VAL A 229 6.05 -37.80 -1.49
N GLN A 230 5.87 -36.71 -2.22
CA GLN A 230 6.04 -35.35 -1.72
C GLN A 230 4.73 -34.56 -1.80
N PRO A 231 4.53 -33.51 -0.97
CA PRO A 231 3.35 -32.67 -1.06
C PRO A 231 3.30 -31.92 -2.41
N ALA A 232 2.12 -31.84 -3.01
CA ALA A 232 1.87 -31.04 -4.19
C ALA A 232 2.00 -29.54 -3.85
N THR A 233 2.35 -28.74 -4.85
CA THR A 233 2.45 -27.29 -4.67
C THR A 233 1.07 -26.68 -4.57
N VAL A 234 0.72 -26.13 -3.40
CA VAL A 234 -0.56 -25.44 -3.17
C VAL A 234 -0.32 -23.94 -3.09
N VAL A 235 -0.87 -23.18 -4.03
CA VAL A 235 -0.85 -21.72 -4.05
C VAL A 235 -2.18 -21.21 -3.51
N GLN A 236 -2.14 -20.45 -2.41
CA GLN A 236 -3.36 -19.89 -1.79
C GLN A 236 -3.93 -18.71 -2.58
N ALA A 237 -5.19 -18.35 -2.34
CA ALA A 237 -5.90 -17.30 -3.07
C ALA A 237 -5.22 -15.91 -3.04
N ASN A 238 -4.54 -15.58 -1.94
CA ASN A 238 -3.79 -14.34 -1.73
C ASN A 238 -2.28 -14.49 -1.98
N GLN A 239 -1.88 -15.58 -2.63
CA GLN A 239 -0.49 -15.88 -2.94
C GLN A 239 -0.29 -16.09 -4.44
N VAL A 240 0.97 -16.02 -4.83
CA VAL A 240 1.46 -16.35 -6.16
C VAL A 240 2.66 -17.29 -6.02
N GLY A 241 2.75 -18.30 -6.88
CA GLY A 241 3.91 -19.20 -6.92
C GLY A 241 4.97 -18.69 -7.90
N LEU A 242 6.12 -18.28 -7.39
CA LEU A 242 7.28 -17.90 -8.18
C LEU A 242 8.11 -19.16 -8.48
N VAL A 243 8.27 -19.49 -9.75
CA VAL A 243 8.90 -20.75 -10.18
C VAL A 243 10.35 -20.53 -10.58
N THR A 244 11.25 -21.39 -10.12
CA THR A 244 12.66 -21.44 -10.55
C THR A 244 12.95 -22.81 -11.14
N ALA A 245 13.35 -22.86 -12.41
CA ALA A 245 13.73 -24.11 -13.07
C ALA A 245 15.20 -24.47 -12.77
N LYS A 246 15.45 -25.73 -12.39
CA LYS A 246 16.79 -26.24 -12.06
C LYS A 246 17.54 -26.75 -13.31
N ASP A 247 16.82 -27.26 -14.31
CA ASP A 247 17.36 -27.72 -15.59
C ASP A 247 16.76 -26.90 -16.75
N GLY A 248 17.40 -26.93 -17.91
CA GLY A 248 17.05 -26.14 -19.10
C GLY A 248 18.25 -25.44 -19.73
N SER A 249 17.98 -24.75 -20.84
CA SER A 249 18.97 -23.91 -21.49
C SER A 249 19.46 -22.82 -20.53
N PRO A 250 20.74 -22.42 -20.55
CA PRO A 250 21.21 -21.32 -19.70
C PRO A 250 20.44 -20.03 -20.01
N LEU A 251 20.17 -19.25 -18.97
CA LEU A 251 19.58 -17.92 -19.10
C LEU A 251 20.51 -17.03 -19.96
N PRO A 252 19.98 -16.28 -20.95
CA PRO A 252 20.75 -15.35 -21.75
C PRO A 252 21.52 -14.32 -20.90
N ALA A 253 22.70 -13.91 -21.36
CA ALA A 253 23.49 -12.91 -20.66
C ALA A 253 22.75 -11.56 -20.61
N GLY A 254 22.62 -10.99 -19.41
CA GLY A 254 21.93 -9.70 -19.19
C GLY A 254 20.43 -9.82 -18.87
N GLU A 255 19.87 -11.04 -18.91
CA GLU A 255 18.53 -11.34 -18.41
C GLU A 255 18.59 -11.82 -16.95
N LEU A 256 17.55 -11.48 -16.17
CA LEU A 256 17.42 -11.88 -14.76
C LEU A 256 16.35 -12.98 -14.57
N VAL A 257 15.44 -13.10 -15.53
CA VAL A 257 14.28 -13.95 -15.48
C VAL A 257 14.09 -14.57 -16.86
N ALA A 258 13.85 -15.87 -16.91
CA ALA A 258 13.67 -16.64 -18.14
C ALA A 258 12.39 -16.24 -18.87
N ALA A 259 12.43 -16.29 -20.19
CA ALA A 259 11.28 -16.01 -21.04
C ALA A 259 10.14 -17.01 -20.85
N THR A 260 8.90 -16.56 -21.07
CA THR A 260 7.70 -17.41 -21.11
C THR A 260 7.84 -18.49 -22.17
N VAL A 261 7.43 -19.70 -21.81
CA VAL A 261 7.39 -20.86 -22.71
C VAL A 261 5.96 -21.39 -22.76
N ALA A 262 5.49 -21.85 -23.91
CA ALA A 262 4.14 -22.41 -24.03
C ALA A 262 4.15 -23.95 -24.02
N GLY A 263 3.01 -24.53 -23.62
CA GLY A 263 2.74 -25.97 -23.77
C GLY A 263 3.12 -26.87 -22.58
N HIS A 264 3.63 -26.32 -21.48
CA HIS A 264 4.04 -27.07 -20.29
C HIS A 264 2.99 -27.16 -19.16
N ASN A 265 1.75 -26.71 -19.43
CA ASN A 265 0.60 -26.81 -18.53
C ASN A 265 0.89 -26.35 -17.08
N ASP A 266 1.33 -25.09 -16.93
CA ASP A 266 1.70 -24.51 -15.63
C ASP A 266 2.79 -25.30 -14.88
N PHE A 267 3.78 -25.76 -15.64
CA PHE A 267 4.97 -26.49 -15.16
C PHE A 267 4.70 -27.92 -14.67
N GLN A 268 3.49 -28.42 -14.86
CA GLN A 268 3.15 -29.81 -14.55
C GLN A 268 3.72 -30.79 -15.58
N ASP A 269 3.96 -30.34 -16.82
CA ASP A 269 4.70 -31.12 -17.82
C ASP A 269 6.12 -30.56 -18.01
N ALA A 270 7.03 -31.06 -17.17
CA ALA A 270 8.45 -30.72 -17.23
C ALA A 270 9.13 -31.14 -18.55
N SER A 271 8.67 -32.22 -19.17
CA SER A 271 9.22 -32.71 -20.44
C SER A 271 8.86 -31.76 -21.58
N ALA A 272 7.60 -31.34 -21.66
CA ALA A 272 7.14 -30.33 -22.60
C ALA A 272 7.85 -28.98 -22.38
N PHE A 273 8.07 -28.57 -21.13
CA PHE A 273 8.84 -27.36 -20.82
C PHE A 273 10.24 -27.37 -21.44
N LEU A 274 10.99 -28.46 -21.26
CA LEU A 274 12.33 -28.59 -21.83
C LEU A 274 12.31 -28.71 -23.36
N ALA A 275 11.31 -29.41 -23.91
CA ALA A 275 11.17 -29.57 -25.37
C ALA A 275 10.84 -28.24 -26.07
N SER A 276 10.07 -27.37 -25.42
CA SER A 276 9.74 -26.03 -25.92
C SER A 276 10.86 -25.00 -25.70
N GLY A 277 12.05 -25.41 -25.26
CA GLY A 277 13.21 -24.52 -25.08
C GLY A 277 13.29 -23.83 -23.71
N GLY A 278 12.66 -24.41 -22.68
CA GLY A 278 12.72 -23.95 -21.29
C GLY A 278 14.14 -23.64 -20.81
N GLN A 279 14.27 -22.53 -20.10
CA GLN A 279 15.54 -22.03 -19.57
C GLN A 279 15.64 -22.29 -18.07
N ARG A 280 16.84 -22.58 -17.57
CA ARG A 280 17.09 -22.71 -16.12
C ARG A 280 17.22 -21.34 -15.45
N GLY A 281 16.80 -21.26 -14.18
CA GLY A 281 16.77 -20.03 -13.38
C GLY A 281 15.36 -19.57 -13.05
N PRO A 282 15.20 -18.35 -12.48
CA PRO A 282 13.90 -17.76 -12.19
C PRO A 282 13.05 -17.64 -13.45
N GLN A 283 11.80 -18.08 -13.41
CA GLN A 283 10.88 -18.04 -14.56
C GLN A 283 10.04 -16.76 -14.54
N TYR A 284 9.66 -16.27 -15.71
CA TYR A 284 8.75 -15.13 -15.83
C TYR A 284 7.32 -15.53 -15.49
N ASP A 285 6.89 -16.70 -15.99
CA ASP A 285 5.57 -17.25 -15.70
C ASP A 285 5.47 -17.63 -14.22
N LEU A 286 4.26 -17.47 -13.69
CA LEU A 286 3.92 -17.66 -12.29
C LEU A 286 2.77 -18.64 -12.16
N LEU A 287 2.67 -19.27 -10.99
CA LEU A 287 1.53 -20.10 -10.64
C LEU A 287 0.46 -19.25 -9.97
N LYS A 288 -0.74 -19.29 -10.54
CA LYS A 288 -1.94 -18.69 -9.95
C LYS A 288 -2.46 -19.55 -8.79
N PRO A 289 -3.40 -19.08 -7.96
CA PRO A 289 -3.98 -19.90 -6.91
C PRO A 289 -4.53 -21.23 -7.43
N GLY A 290 -4.17 -22.33 -6.77
CA GLY A 290 -4.48 -23.68 -7.23
C GLY A 290 -3.53 -24.74 -6.65
N THR A 291 -3.84 -26.01 -6.92
CA THR A 291 -2.98 -27.15 -6.56
C THR A 291 -2.31 -27.67 -7.83
N TYR A 292 -0.99 -27.73 -7.83
CA TYR A 292 -0.19 -28.15 -8.97
C TYR A 292 0.70 -29.35 -8.59
N TYR A 293 0.68 -30.38 -9.43
CA TYR A 293 1.52 -31.57 -9.27
C TYR A 293 2.82 -31.37 -10.08
N ILE A 294 3.71 -30.56 -9.52
CA ILE A 294 4.96 -30.16 -10.15
C ILE A 294 6.09 -31.05 -9.64
N ASN A 295 7.05 -31.39 -10.51
CA ASN A 295 8.26 -32.10 -10.11
C ASN A 295 9.21 -31.16 -9.31
N PRO A 296 9.39 -31.36 -8.00
CA PRO A 296 10.22 -30.49 -7.15
C PRO A 296 11.73 -30.65 -7.43
N LEU A 297 12.13 -31.73 -8.12
CA LEU A 297 13.50 -31.89 -8.60
C LEU A 297 13.78 -31.05 -9.86
N MET A 298 12.73 -30.71 -10.62
CA MET A 298 12.83 -29.85 -11.80
C MET A 298 12.59 -28.38 -11.46
N PHE A 299 11.57 -28.09 -10.66
CA PHE A 299 11.12 -26.74 -10.38
C PHE A 299 11.05 -26.50 -8.88
N ASP A 300 11.63 -25.38 -8.44
CA ASP A 300 11.46 -24.87 -7.08
C ASP A 300 10.38 -23.78 -7.09
N VAL A 301 9.36 -23.92 -6.24
CA VAL A 301 8.25 -22.96 -6.17
C VAL A 301 8.29 -22.23 -4.84
N LYS A 302 8.52 -20.92 -4.91
CA LYS A 302 8.45 -20.03 -3.75
C LYS A 302 7.13 -19.27 -3.75
N LEU A 303 6.38 -19.38 -2.66
CA LEU A 303 5.14 -18.62 -2.48
C LEU A 303 5.46 -17.18 -2.07
N ASP A 304 4.82 -16.21 -2.73
CA ASP A 304 4.88 -14.79 -2.39
C ASP A 304 3.47 -14.20 -2.29
N SER A 305 3.33 -13.07 -1.60
CA SER A 305 2.04 -12.39 -1.46
C SER A 305 1.70 -11.60 -2.73
N VAL A 306 0.41 -11.62 -3.09
CA VAL A 306 -0.10 -10.80 -4.20
C VAL A 306 0.06 -9.31 -3.92
N ALA A 307 0.25 -8.51 -4.97
CA ALA A 307 0.24 -7.06 -4.85
C ALA A 307 -1.21 -6.58 -4.76
N ILE A 308 -1.57 -5.99 -3.61
CA ILE A 308 -2.90 -5.43 -3.36
C ILE A 308 -2.81 -3.91 -3.46
N VAL A 309 -3.57 -3.33 -4.39
CA VAL A 309 -3.70 -1.88 -4.56
C VAL A 309 -5.07 -1.47 -4.03
N GLN A 310 -5.11 -0.64 -2.99
CA GLN A 310 -6.37 -0.23 -2.39
C GLN A 310 -7.05 0.90 -3.17
N ARG A 311 -8.32 1.16 -2.88
CA ARG A 311 -9.02 2.33 -3.43
C ARG A 311 -8.33 3.60 -2.93
N GLY A 312 -8.07 4.53 -3.84
CA GLY A 312 -7.31 5.74 -3.53
C GLY A 312 -5.79 5.56 -3.63
N GLU A 313 -5.31 4.40 -4.04
CA GLU A 313 -3.90 4.13 -4.36
C GLU A 313 -3.75 3.69 -5.82
N VAL A 314 -2.55 3.86 -6.37
CA VAL A 314 -2.13 3.30 -7.66
C VAL A 314 -0.78 2.62 -7.49
N ALA A 315 -0.51 1.56 -8.25
CA ALA A 315 0.80 0.93 -8.28
C ALA A 315 1.59 1.36 -9.52
N VAL A 316 2.76 1.95 -9.29
CA VAL A 316 3.77 2.20 -10.32
C VAL A 316 4.66 0.96 -10.41
N LEU A 317 4.69 0.34 -11.58
CA LEU A 317 5.48 -0.86 -11.82
C LEU A 317 6.86 -0.48 -12.38
N VAL A 318 7.91 -1.13 -11.88
CA VAL A 318 9.27 -1.07 -12.43
C VAL A 318 9.60 -2.44 -12.97
N SER A 319 9.78 -2.55 -14.28
CA SER A 319 10.11 -3.81 -14.94
C SER A 319 11.62 -4.01 -15.03
N ASN A 320 12.10 -5.17 -14.56
CA ASN A 320 13.46 -5.65 -14.71
C ASN A 320 13.65 -6.47 -16.00
N VAL A 321 12.57 -6.74 -16.72
CA VAL A 321 12.54 -7.56 -17.94
C VAL A 321 12.12 -6.72 -19.14
N GLY A 322 12.25 -7.28 -20.34
CA GLY A 322 11.93 -6.58 -21.58
C GLY A 322 13.13 -5.91 -22.25
N LYS A 323 12.86 -5.16 -23.33
CA LYS A 323 13.89 -4.55 -24.16
C LYS A 323 14.60 -3.42 -23.41
N GLU A 324 15.89 -3.26 -23.66
CA GLU A 324 16.62 -2.13 -23.09
C GLU A 324 16.10 -0.78 -23.63
N PRO A 325 15.96 0.24 -22.77
CA PRO A 325 15.44 1.55 -23.16
C PRO A 325 16.35 2.33 -24.13
N ALA A 326 17.59 1.86 -24.37
CA ALA A 326 18.47 2.39 -25.40
C ALA A 326 17.87 2.28 -26.81
N ASN A 327 16.97 1.32 -27.04
CA ASN A 327 16.32 1.02 -28.31
C ASN A 327 15.03 1.83 -28.56
N ILE A 328 14.66 2.76 -27.68
CA ILE A 328 13.54 3.67 -27.90
C ILE A 328 13.96 4.70 -28.98
N ALA A 329 13.13 4.87 -30.01
CA ALA A 329 13.37 5.80 -31.11
C ALA A 329 13.65 7.22 -30.59
N THR A 330 14.63 7.89 -31.18
CA THR A 330 15.19 9.17 -30.70
C THR A 330 14.15 10.30 -30.64
N GLU A 331 13.08 10.22 -31.41
CA GLU A 331 11.99 11.21 -31.44
C GLU A 331 11.19 11.27 -30.12
N ASP A 332 11.00 10.14 -29.42
CA ASP A 332 10.34 10.12 -28.10
C ASP A 332 11.28 10.56 -26.95
N ARG A 333 12.60 10.56 -27.18
CA ARG A 333 13.60 11.00 -26.19
C ARG A 333 13.71 12.53 -26.08
N LEU A 334 13.26 13.26 -27.10
CA LEU A 334 13.43 14.72 -27.24
C LEU A 334 12.28 15.55 -26.63
N ALA A 335 11.21 14.91 -26.14
CA ALA A 335 10.01 15.59 -25.64
C ALA A 335 10.08 16.05 -24.16
N GLY A 336 11.26 16.03 -23.52
CA GLY A 336 11.40 16.39 -22.10
C GLY A 336 10.74 15.39 -21.13
N LYS A 337 10.24 14.24 -21.63
CA LYS A 337 9.84 13.12 -20.79
C LYS A 337 11.07 12.57 -20.08
N GLU A 338 10.94 12.41 -18.76
CA GLU A 338 12.04 11.94 -17.92
C GLU A 338 12.57 10.61 -18.41
N ARG A 339 13.91 10.54 -18.51
CA ARG A 339 14.70 9.51 -19.18
C ARG A 339 14.43 8.06 -18.73
N TYR A 340 13.63 7.86 -17.69
CA TYR A 340 13.46 6.59 -16.98
C TYR A 340 12.04 6.01 -17.06
N VAL A 341 11.05 6.78 -17.52
CA VAL A 341 9.68 6.29 -17.72
C VAL A 341 9.53 5.73 -19.14
N VAL A 342 9.16 4.46 -19.23
CA VAL A 342 9.15 3.68 -20.47
C VAL A 342 7.75 3.11 -20.75
N PRO A 343 7.39 2.89 -22.03
CA PRO A 343 6.16 2.18 -22.38
C PRO A 343 6.28 0.69 -22.04
N GLU A 344 5.14 -0.02 -22.12
CA GLU A 344 5.07 -1.45 -21.84
C GLU A 344 6.07 -2.26 -22.69
N GLY A 345 6.68 -3.27 -22.09
CA GLY A 345 7.62 -4.19 -22.76
C GLY A 345 9.08 -3.72 -22.74
N PHE A 346 9.38 -2.56 -22.16
CA PHE A 346 10.74 -2.09 -21.92
C PHE A 346 11.11 -2.21 -20.44
N ARG A 347 12.40 -2.46 -20.20
CA ARG A 347 12.99 -2.43 -18.85
C ARG A 347 13.00 -1.00 -18.34
N GLY A 348 12.48 -0.78 -17.13
CA GLY A 348 12.38 0.54 -16.50
C GLY A 348 11.04 0.79 -15.82
N ILE A 349 10.82 2.05 -15.41
CA ILE A 349 9.59 2.49 -14.73
C ILE A 349 8.49 2.57 -15.78
N GLN A 350 7.40 1.83 -15.59
CA GLN A 350 6.31 1.77 -16.56
C GLN A 350 5.49 3.06 -16.52
N ALA A 351 5.13 3.58 -17.70
CA ALA A 351 4.29 4.76 -17.84
C ALA A 351 2.84 4.51 -17.40
N GLU A 352 2.35 3.29 -17.60
CA GLU A 352 1.01 2.89 -17.16
C GLU A 352 1.03 2.45 -15.70
N VAL A 353 0.05 2.93 -14.93
CA VAL A 353 -0.14 2.58 -13.53
C VAL A 353 -1.24 1.54 -13.38
N ALA A 354 -1.05 0.61 -12.45
CA ALA A 354 -2.07 -0.35 -12.08
C ALA A 354 -3.04 0.30 -11.08
N GLY A 355 -4.34 0.31 -11.42
CA GLY A 355 -5.39 0.83 -10.56
C GLY A 355 -5.73 -0.11 -9.38
N PRO A 356 -6.74 0.22 -8.56
CA PRO A 356 -7.15 -0.60 -7.42
C PRO A 356 -7.54 -2.02 -7.83
N GLY A 357 -6.98 -3.02 -7.17
CA GLY A 357 -7.17 -4.43 -7.52
C GLY A 357 -6.15 -5.36 -6.87
N VAL A 358 -6.29 -6.65 -7.17
CA VAL A 358 -5.33 -7.70 -6.76
C VAL A 358 -4.56 -8.14 -8.00
N TYR A 359 -3.24 -8.05 -7.94
CA TYR A 359 -2.36 -8.39 -9.05
C TYR A 359 -1.41 -9.53 -8.67
N TYR A 360 -1.43 -10.59 -9.48
CA TYR A 360 -0.44 -11.66 -9.42
C TYR A 360 0.82 -11.16 -10.12
N LEU A 361 1.78 -10.67 -9.33
CA LEU A 361 2.98 -10.04 -9.84
C LEU A 361 4.20 -10.92 -9.54
N ASN A 362 5.00 -11.18 -10.55
CA ASN A 362 6.31 -11.78 -10.36
C ASN A 362 7.30 -10.73 -9.85
N ARG A 363 7.66 -10.80 -8.56
CA ARG A 363 8.57 -9.82 -7.93
C ARG A 363 10.00 -9.85 -8.44
N TRP A 364 10.43 -10.91 -9.13
CA TRP A 364 11.74 -10.93 -9.79
C TRP A 364 11.72 -10.10 -11.08
N ALA A 365 10.59 -10.12 -11.79
CA ALA A 365 10.40 -9.38 -13.02
C ALA A 365 9.93 -7.94 -12.79
N TYR A 366 9.15 -7.68 -11.74
CA TYR A 366 8.54 -6.38 -11.48
C TYR A 366 8.62 -5.96 -10.01
N ILE A 367 8.87 -4.69 -9.77
CA ILE A 367 8.75 -4.05 -8.45
C ILE A 367 7.54 -3.12 -8.50
N ALA A 368 6.63 -3.22 -7.53
CA ALA A 368 5.45 -2.35 -7.45
C ALA A 368 5.61 -1.34 -6.30
N TYR A 369 5.60 -0.05 -6.64
CA TYR A 369 5.52 1.05 -5.67
C TYR A 369 4.07 1.50 -5.55
N ILE A 370 3.50 1.35 -4.36
CA ILE A 370 2.11 1.75 -4.09
C ILE A 370 2.12 3.23 -3.70
N ILE A 371 1.50 4.07 -4.53
CA ILE A 371 1.44 5.51 -4.35
C ILE A 371 0.01 5.93 -4.00
N PRO A 372 -0.22 6.59 -2.86
CA PRO A 372 -1.52 7.17 -2.56
C PRO A 372 -1.86 8.31 -3.51
N THR A 373 -3.08 8.31 -4.03
CA THR A 373 -3.64 9.35 -4.92
C THR A 373 -4.66 10.25 -4.23
N THR A 374 -4.96 9.95 -2.97
CA THR A 374 -5.73 10.78 -2.05
C THR A 374 -4.90 11.92 -1.51
N ASN A 375 -5.55 12.87 -0.84
CA ASN A 375 -4.87 13.96 -0.16
C ASN A 375 -4.09 13.39 1.04
N LEU A 376 -2.79 13.65 1.05
CA LEU A 376 -1.88 13.32 2.15
C LEU A 376 -1.59 14.58 2.95
N THR A 377 -1.73 14.51 4.27
CA THR A 377 -1.46 15.62 5.17
C THR A 377 -0.19 15.33 5.96
N ILE A 378 0.76 16.26 5.90
CA ILE A 378 2.01 16.26 6.65
C ILE A 378 1.92 17.38 7.68
N ASP A 379 2.24 17.11 8.94
CA ASP A 379 1.99 18.02 10.07
C ASP A 379 3.29 18.30 10.84
N TRP A 380 3.60 19.58 11.04
CA TRP A 380 4.67 20.09 11.89
C TRP A 380 4.02 20.67 13.13
N ALA A 381 3.86 19.88 14.19
CA ALA A 381 3.15 20.27 15.41
C ALA A 381 3.86 19.76 16.66
N ASP A 382 3.65 20.46 17.78
CA ASP A 382 4.24 20.10 19.07
C ASP A 382 3.33 19.02 19.67
N GLU A 383 3.80 17.78 19.71
CA GLU A 383 3.13 16.75 20.50
C GLU A 383 3.69 16.84 21.93
N GLY A 384 2.86 17.31 22.86
CA GLY A 384 3.10 17.04 24.27
C GLY A 384 3.06 15.53 24.49
N MET A 385 4.23 14.90 24.59
CA MET A 385 4.62 13.58 25.13
C MET A 385 3.70 12.32 25.02
N ASP A 386 2.46 12.38 24.55
CA ASP A 386 1.44 11.32 24.74
C ASP A 386 0.94 10.63 23.45
N SER A 387 1.56 10.88 22.29
CA SER A 387 1.03 10.41 20.99
C SER A 387 1.99 9.54 20.19
N ALA A 388 2.93 8.87 20.88
CA ALA A 388 3.72 7.80 20.30
C ALA A 388 2.92 6.50 20.05
N ASP A 389 1.72 6.33 20.64
CA ASP A 389 1.03 5.02 20.68
C ASP A 389 -0.38 4.95 20.05
N THR A 390 -0.85 5.96 19.29
CA THR A 390 -2.22 5.92 18.70
C THR A 390 -2.30 6.10 17.19
N ALA A 391 -1.27 5.71 16.45
CA ALA A 391 -1.29 5.70 14.98
C ALA A 391 -1.98 4.46 14.35
N ALA A 392 -3.04 3.92 14.96
CA ALA A 392 -3.66 2.67 14.48
C ALA A 392 -5.19 2.67 14.22
N ASP A 393 -6.02 3.60 14.72
CA ASP A 393 -7.47 3.30 14.81
C ASP A 393 -8.49 4.40 14.41
N ASP A 394 -8.13 5.40 13.59
CA ASP A 394 -9.16 6.27 12.95
C ASP A 394 -9.16 6.18 11.42
N PRO A 395 -10.14 5.47 10.81
CA PRO A 395 -10.28 5.35 9.36
C PRO A 395 -10.90 6.58 8.67
N LYS A 396 -11.26 7.65 9.41
CA LYS A 396 -11.82 8.90 8.82
C LYS A 396 -10.86 10.09 8.81
N ALA A 397 -9.75 10.02 9.55
CA ALA A 397 -8.68 10.99 9.43
C ALA A 397 -7.85 10.67 8.16
N GLY A 398 -7.64 11.65 7.28
CA GLY A 398 -6.70 11.47 6.16
C GLY A 398 -5.38 10.89 6.69
N ARG A 399 -4.85 9.87 6.01
CA ARG A 399 -3.69 9.07 6.44
C ARG A 399 -2.54 10.02 6.85
N ARG A 400 -2.33 10.22 8.16
CA ARG A 400 -1.29 11.09 8.73
C ARG A 400 0.04 10.36 8.54
N LEU A 401 0.78 10.68 7.49
CA LEU A 401 1.96 9.90 7.09
C LEU A 401 3.18 10.17 7.96
N GLN A 402 3.37 11.42 8.43
CA GLN A 402 4.56 11.79 9.19
C GLN A 402 4.31 13.07 9.99
N LEU A 403 4.82 13.07 11.23
CA LEU A 403 4.83 14.24 12.09
C LEU A 403 6.24 14.75 12.28
N PHE A 404 6.39 16.06 12.17
CA PHE A 404 7.64 16.76 12.47
C PHE A 404 7.45 17.69 13.65
N ASN A 405 8.55 17.99 14.34
CA ASN A 405 8.55 19.04 15.36
C ASN A 405 8.16 20.40 14.73
N PRO A 406 7.58 21.32 15.51
CA PRO A 406 7.35 22.69 15.06
C PRO A 406 8.62 23.32 14.52
N LEU A 407 8.47 24.14 13.48
CA LEU A 407 9.60 24.84 12.88
C LEU A 407 10.08 25.93 13.82
N ALA A 408 11.34 25.84 14.27
CA ALA A 408 12.00 26.88 15.03
C ALA A 408 12.64 27.88 14.07
N VAL A 409 12.06 29.07 13.96
CA VAL A 409 12.50 30.13 13.04
C VAL A 409 12.80 31.43 13.79
N ILE A 410 13.65 32.28 13.22
CA ILE A 410 14.09 33.53 13.83
C ILE A 410 13.55 34.69 13.00
N SER A 411 12.90 35.65 13.68
CA SER A 411 12.41 36.89 13.05
C SER A 411 13.54 37.83 12.63
N ARG A 412 13.21 38.85 11.83
CA ARG A 412 14.14 39.93 11.45
C ARG A 412 14.82 40.61 12.66
N GLU A 413 14.13 40.66 13.80
CA GLU A 413 14.60 41.31 15.03
C GLU A 413 15.40 40.36 15.94
N GLY A 414 15.58 39.10 15.55
CA GLY A 414 16.34 38.12 16.32
C GLY A 414 15.53 37.32 17.34
N PHE A 415 14.21 37.49 17.41
CA PHE A 415 13.35 36.67 18.28
C PHE A 415 13.09 35.29 17.66
N GLU A 416 13.30 34.25 18.46
CA GLU A 416 12.95 32.86 18.12
C GLU A 416 11.43 32.66 18.26
N MET A 417 10.81 32.03 17.26
CA MET A 417 9.40 31.66 17.26
C MET A 417 9.23 30.22 16.79
N ARG A 418 8.20 29.53 17.30
CA ARG A 418 7.83 28.19 16.80
C ARG A 418 6.59 28.28 15.95
N VAL A 419 6.67 27.78 14.72
CA VAL A 419 5.55 27.79 13.77
C VAL A 419 5.12 26.36 13.51
N GLY A 420 3.85 26.08 13.80
CA GLY A 420 3.22 24.82 13.42
C GLY A 420 2.61 24.93 12.03
N VAL A 421 2.84 23.94 11.16
CA VAL A 421 2.48 23.98 9.74
C VAL A 421 1.81 22.67 9.35
N LYS A 422 0.81 22.71 8.48
CA LYS A 422 0.23 21.53 7.83
C LYS A 422 0.31 21.70 6.33
N VAL A 423 0.84 20.69 5.65
CA VAL A 423 0.95 20.68 4.19
C VAL A 423 0.10 19.54 3.65
N VAL A 424 -0.80 19.87 2.74
CA VAL A 424 -1.64 18.89 2.05
C VAL A 424 -1.13 18.73 0.63
N ILE A 425 -0.65 17.53 0.32
CA ILE A 425 -0.17 17.16 -1.02
C ILE A 425 -1.06 16.08 -1.63
N ARG A 426 -1.01 15.97 -2.94
CA ARG A 426 -1.68 14.92 -3.70
C ARG A 426 -0.81 14.51 -4.89
N VAL A 427 -0.80 13.22 -5.21
CA VAL A 427 -0.17 12.72 -6.44
C VAL A 427 -1.27 12.27 -7.39
N ARG A 428 -1.27 12.80 -8.62
CA ARG A 428 -2.21 12.35 -9.65
C ARG A 428 -1.74 11.03 -10.26
N PRO A 429 -2.65 10.09 -10.61
CA PRO A 429 -2.27 8.79 -11.17
C PRO A 429 -1.31 8.88 -12.35
N GLU A 430 -1.52 9.84 -13.26
CA GLU A 430 -0.73 10.01 -14.48
C GLU A 430 0.67 10.56 -14.21
N GLN A 431 0.86 11.16 -13.03
CA GLN A 431 2.11 11.77 -12.59
C GLN A 431 2.92 10.85 -11.67
N ALA A 432 2.31 9.82 -11.09
CA ALA A 432 2.95 8.91 -10.16
C ALA A 432 4.23 8.23 -10.73
N PRO A 433 4.27 7.76 -11.98
CA PRO A 433 5.50 7.18 -12.55
C PRO A 433 6.67 8.16 -12.61
N LEU A 434 6.38 9.43 -12.93
CA LEU A 434 7.39 10.49 -13.00
C LEU A 434 7.90 10.87 -11.61
N MET A 435 7.01 10.92 -10.62
CA MET A 435 7.41 11.12 -9.22
C MET A 435 8.37 10.00 -8.77
N VAL A 436 8.00 8.74 -8.98
CA VAL A 436 8.84 7.57 -8.65
C VAL A 436 10.19 7.63 -9.37
N ALA A 437 10.23 8.11 -10.62
CA ALA A 437 11.47 8.26 -11.37
C ALA A 437 12.47 9.25 -10.77
N LYS A 438 11.99 10.29 -10.07
CA LYS A 438 12.86 11.29 -9.44
C LYS A 438 13.27 10.94 -8.02
N ILE A 439 12.31 10.48 -7.20
CA ILE A 439 12.46 10.41 -5.75
C ILE A 439 12.30 8.99 -5.19
N GLY A 440 11.77 8.06 -6.00
CA GLY A 440 11.55 6.67 -5.64
C GLY A 440 10.25 6.43 -4.88
N SER A 441 10.08 7.02 -3.70
CA SER A 441 8.92 6.79 -2.83
C SER A 441 8.36 8.07 -2.21
N ILE A 442 7.13 7.99 -1.68
CA ILE A 442 6.48 9.13 -1.03
C ILE A 442 7.18 9.52 0.26
N GLU A 443 7.77 8.57 0.99
CA GLU A 443 8.53 8.82 2.21
C GLU A 443 9.80 9.63 1.90
N ASN A 444 10.54 9.23 0.85
CA ASN A 444 11.72 9.98 0.39
C ASN A 444 11.33 11.41 -0.06
N LEU A 445 10.17 11.58 -0.68
CA LEU A 445 9.65 12.90 -1.03
C LEU A 445 9.42 13.75 0.22
N ILE A 446 8.77 13.18 1.25
CA ILE A 446 8.48 13.91 2.48
C ILE A 446 9.78 14.31 3.20
N ASP A 447 10.69 13.36 3.41
CA ASP A 447 11.88 13.55 4.22
C ASP A 447 12.97 14.39 3.52
N HIS A 448 13.15 14.24 2.22
CA HIS A 448 14.25 14.87 1.49
C HIS A 448 13.84 16.07 0.64
N VAL A 449 12.56 16.26 0.36
CA VAL A 449 12.07 17.39 -0.45
C VAL A 449 11.13 18.28 0.36
N VAL A 450 9.98 17.74 0.80
CA VAL A 450 8.94 18.57 1.44
C VAL A 450 9.47 19.18 2.73
N HIS A 451 10.09 18.38 3.61
CA HIS A 451 10.55 18.85 4.91
C HIS A 451 11.64 19.94 4.80
N PRO A 452 12.76 19.75 4.07
CA PRO A 452 13.76 20.79 3.89
C PRO A 452 13.21 22.05 3.20
N MET A 453 12.29 21.87 2.25
CA MET A 453 11.70 22.99 1.51
C MET A 453 10.79 23.84 2.40
N ILE A 454 9.94 23.21 3.22
CA ILE A 454 9.06 23.89 4.16
C ILE A 454 9.87 24.59 5.24
N ASP A 455 10.88 23.93 5.83
CA ASP A 455 11.79 24.58 6.79
C ASP A 455 12.47 25.80 6.18
N SER A 456 13.04 25.67 4.97
CA SER A 456 13.68 26.79 4.26
C SER A 456 12.70 27.91 3.93
N SER A 457 11.49 27.60 3.49
CA SER A 457 10.48 28.61 3.12
C SER A 457 10.09 29.46 4.32
N PHE A 458 9.71 28.82 5.43
CA PHE A 458 9.30 29.51 6.65
C PHE A 458 10.46 30.25 7.33
N ARG A 459 11.66 29.67 7.33
CA ARG A 459 12.86 30.35 7.85
C ARG A 459 13.17 31.63 7.08
N ASN A 460 13.11 31.59 5.75
CA ASN A 460 13.33 32.76 4.90
C ASN A 460 12.25 33.84 5.13
N GLN A 461 10.97 33.45 5.19
CA GLN A 461 9.87 34.37 5.46
C GLN A 461 10.00 35.03 6.83
N ALA A 462 10.23 34.24 7.89
CA ALA A 462 10.43 34.74 9.25
C ALA A 462 11.61 35.72 9.32
N SER A 463 12.74 35.43 8.65
CA SER A 463 13.90 36.33 8.64
C SER A 463 13.63 37.70 8.00
N SER A 464 12.61 37.80 7.14
CA SER A 464 12.25 39.03 6.43
C SER A 464 11.18 39.86 7.15
N SER A 465 10.45 39.27 8.09
CA SER A 465 9.33 39.91 8.81
C SER A 465 9.62 40.08 10.30
N GLU A 466 9.00 41.09 10.91
CA GLU A 466 9.02 41.27 12.37
C GLU A 466 8.11 40.22 13.01
N ALA A 467 8.44 39.77 14.23
CA ALA A 467 7.72 38.68 14.88
C ALA A 467 6.22 38.94 15.05
N MET A 468 5.84 40.17 15.33
CA MET A 468 4.44 40.58 15.48
C MET A 468 3.71 40.67 14.13
N ASN A 469 4.37 41.24 13.11
CA ASN A 469 3.78 41.37 11.77
C ASN A 469 3.59 39.98 11.14
N PHE A 470 4.51 39.04 11.36
CA PHE A 470 4.37 37.65 10.93
C PHE A 470 3.12 36.98 11.52
N MET A 471 2.72 37.32 12.75
CA MET A 471 1.49 36.81 13.37
C MET A 471 0.23 37.53 12.85
N GLN A 472 0.29 38.85 12.64
CA GLN A 472 -0.84 39.65 12.16
C GLN A 472 -1.17 39.36 10.70
N ASP A 473 -0.16 39.28 9.85
CA ASP A 473 -0.27 39.05 8.40
C ASP A 473 -0.18 37.55 8.04
N ARG A 474 -0.64 36.68 8.94
CA ARG A 474 -0.58 35.20 8.77
C ARG A 474 -1.15 34.73 7.44
N ALA A 475 -2.23 35.36 6.97
CA ALA A 475 -2.87 34.98 5.71
C ALA A 475 -1.94 35.21 4.51
N ASP A 476 -1.22 36.33 4.51
CA ASP A 476 -0.28 36.69 3.44
C ASP A 476 0.97 35.80 3.49
N GLU A 477 1.49 35.52 4.68
CA GLU A 477 2.63 34.60 4.85
C GLU A 477 2.29 33.17 4.42
N GLN A 478 1.08 32.70 4.74
CA GLN A 478 0.57 31.41 4.29
C GLN A 478 0.46 31.35 2.75
N ALA A 479 -0.11 32.39 2.12
CA ALA A 479 -0.24 32.44 0.66
C ALA A 479 1.12 32.44 -0.05
N LYS A 480 2.11 33.18 0.48
CA LYS A 480 3.49 33.17 -0.02
C LYS A 480 4.12 31.78 0.12
N ALA A 481 3.94 31.12 1.26
CA ALA A 481 4.50 29.79 1.50
C ALA A 481 3.87 28.75 0.56
N GLU A 482 2.56 28.81 0.38
CA GLU A 482 1.82 27.94 -0.53
C GLU A 482 2.26 28.11 -1.99
N ALA A 483 2.41 29.36 -2.47
CA ALA A 483 2.87 29.64 -3.83
C ALA A 483 4.27 29.06 -4.10
N ARG A 484 5.22 29.28 -3.17
CA ARG A 484 6.58 28.75 -3.26
C ARG A 484 6.61 27.22 -3.20
N THR A 485 5.80 26.63 -2.32
CA THR A 485 5.68 25.17 -2.17
C THR A 485 5.13 24.53 -3.44
N ARG A 486 4.11 25.15 -4.04
CA ARG A 486 3.49 24.68 -5.27
C ARG A 486 4.47 24.65 -6.43
N GLU A 487 5.23 25.73 -6.63
CA GLU A 487 6.23 25.82 -7.69
C GLU A 487 7.33 24.76 -7.55
N GLU A 488 7.80 24.49 -6.33
CA GLU A 488 8.85 23.50 -6.10
C GLU A 488 8.33 22.07 -6.26
N LEU A 489 7.18 21.73 -5.67
CA LEU A 489 6.61 20.38 -5.74
C LEU A 489 6.16 19.99 -7.17
N GLU A 490 5.80 20.96 -8.00
CA GLU A 490 5.49 20.72 -9.41
C GLU A 490 6.68 20.12 -10.17
N LYS A 491 7.92 20.51 -9.81
CA LYS A 491 9.16 19.93 -10.38
C LYS A 491 9.33 18.44 -10.06
N TYR A 492 8.64 17.95 -9.03
CA TYR A 492 8.60 16.55 -8.61
C TYR A 492 7.32 15.83 -9.05
N HIS A 493 6.47 16.49 -9.85
CA HIS A 493 5.17 15.98 -10.29
C HIS A 493 4.21 15.68 -9.14
N VAL A 494 4.25 16.51 -8.09
CA VAL A 494 3.38 16.42 -6.91
C VAL A 494 2.54 17.69 -6.83
N GLU A 495 1.24 17.52 -6.63
CA GLU A 495 0.31 18.64 -6.49
C GLU A 495 0.28 19.13 -5.03
N CYS A 496 0.61 20.41 -4.83
CA CYS A 496 0.39 21.09 -3.55
C CYS A 496 -1.06 21.60 -3.49
N VAL A 497 -1.89 20.97 -2.66
CA VAL A 497 -3.29 21.35 -2.47
C VAL A 497 -3.37 22.61 -1.61
N SER A 498 -2.72 22.59 -0.43
CA SER A 498 -2.67 23.74 0.47
C SER A 498 -1.51 23.67 1.46
N VAL A 499 -1.07 24.84 1.91
CA VAL A 499 -0.16 24.99 3.06
C VAL A 499 -0.89 25.82 4.11
N LEU A 500 -1.00 25.30 5.32
CA LEU A 500 -1.74 25.92 6.42
C LEU A 500 -0.78 26.18 7.57
N ILE A 501 -0.69 27.43 8.01
CA ILE A 501 -0.06 27.73 9.30
C ILE A 501 -1.08 27.34 10.37
N SER A 502 -0.73 26.51 11.35
CA SER A 502 -1.65 26.08 12.42
C SER A 502 -1.56 26.98 13.64
N GLN A 503 -0.35 27.11 14.19
CA GLN A 503 -0.09 27.90 15.40
C GLN A 503 1.23 28.66 15.26
N ILE A 504 1.31 29.86 15.84
CA ILE A 504 2.54 30.66 15.93
C ILE A 504 2.76 30.91 17.41
N ILE A 505 3.86 30.40 17.95
CA ILE A 505 4.25 30.57 19.34
C ILE A 505 5.37 31.60 19.38
N LEU A 506 5.04 32.77 19.94
CA LEU A 506 5.99 33.86 20.18
C LEU A 506 6.53 33.79 21.62
N PRO A 507 7.73 34.32 21.90
CA PRO A 507 8.24 34.50 23.25
C PRO A 507 7.30 35.36 24.11
N GLN A 508 7.11 35.00 25.38
CA GLN A 508 6.20 35.71 26.29
C GLN A 508 6.60 37.18 26.50
N GLU A 509 7.89 37.47 26.54
CA GLU A 509 8.44 38.83 26.73
C GLU A 509 7.92 39.80 25.66
N LEU A 510 7.87 39.37 24.39
CA LEU A 510 7.35 40.18 23.29
C LEU A 510 5.86 40.46 23.43
N MET A 511 5.09 39.44 23.82
CA MET A 511 3.65 39.57 24.01
C MET A 511 3.31 40.53 25.14
N GLU A 512 4.09 40.50 26.23
CA GLU A 512 3.93 41.45 27.34
C GLU A 512 4.24 42.89 26.92
N ILE A 513 5.31 43.11 26.16
CA ILE A 513 5.68 44.45 25.65
C ILE A 513 4.60 44.96 24.69
N HIS A 514 4.14 44.13 23.76
CA HIS A 514 3.08 44.51 22.83
C HIS A 514 1.76 44.82 23.56
N THR A 515 1.36 43.95 24.49
CA THR A 515 0.16 44.17 25.32
C THR A 515 0.25 45.48 26.09
N ARG A 516 1.41 45.76 26.72
CA ARG A 516 1.67 47.01 27.42
C ARG A 516 1.60 48.22 26.50
N ARG A 517 2.14 48.12 25.27
CA ARG A 517 2.08 49.17 24.26
C ARG A 517 0.65 49.44 23.79
N VAL A 518 -0.14 48.41 23.55
CA VAL A 518 -1.55 48.53 23.16
C VAL A 518 -2.37 49.17 24.28
N ILE A 519 -2.17 48.73 25.53
CA ILE A 519 -2.83 49.33 26.71
C ILE A 519 -2.45 50.81 26.84
N ALA A 520 -1.17 51.16 26.67
CA ALA A 520 -0.73 52.55 26.73
C ALA A 520 -1.36 53.41 25.62
N ALA A 521 -1.47 52.89 24.39
CA ALA A 521 -2.14 53.58 23.29
C ALA A 521 -3.64 53.77 23.57
N GLN A 522 -4.33 52.74 24.05
CA GLN A 522 -5.74 52.83 24.43
C GLN A 522 -5.96 53.80 25.61
N GLN A 523 -5.05 53.84 26.58
CA GLN A 523 -5.07 54.82 27.67
C GLN A 523 -4.88 56.23 27.13
N GLN A 524 -3.95 56.44 26.20
CA GLN A 524 -3.75 57.74 25.55
C GLN A 524 -5.02 58.21 24.81
N ASP A 525 -5.63 57.32 24.01
CA ASP A 525 -6.90 57.63 23.32
C ASP A 525 -8.02 57.94 24.31
N MET A 526 -8.11 57.19 25.41
CA MET A 526 -9.04 57.48 26.51
C MET A 526 -8.80 58.87 27.10
N PHE A 527 -7.55 59.25 27.38
CA PHE A 527 -7.22 60.58 27.91
C PHE A 527 -7.56 61.69 26.91
N VAL A 528 -7.33 61.47 25.61
CA VAL A 528 -7.70 62.43 24.55
C VAL A 528 -9.22 62.59 24.49
N GLU A 529 -9.99 61.51 24.52
CA GLU A 529 -11.45 61.58 24.53
C GLU A 529 -12.00 62.17 25.85
N GLN A 530 -11.35 61.91 26.99
CA GLN A 530 -11.65 62.57 28.26
C GLN A 530 -11.38 64.08 28.19
N GLN A 531 -10.24 64.50 27.63
CA GLN A 531 -9.93 65.92 27.43
C GLN A 531 -10.96 66.60 26.53
N LYS A 532 -11.33 66.01 25.40
CA LYS A 532 -12.40 66.54 24.53
C LYS A 532 -13.74 66.63 25.24
N SER A 533 -14.06 65.66 26.10
CA SER A 533 -15.31 65.64 26.87
C SER A 533 -15.31 66.72 27.96
N GLU A 534 -14.20 66.91 28.66
CA GLU A 534 -14.00 67.96 29.66
C GLU A 534 -14.00 69.36 29.01
N GLU A 535 -13.38 69.53 27.84
CA GLU A 535 -13.41 70.78 27.08
C GLU A 535 -14.84 71.14 26.66
N LYS A 536 -15.62 70.18 26.14
CA LYS A 536 -17.05 70.37 25.87
C LYS A 536 -17.84 70.72 27.14
N ARG A 537 -17.50 70.12 28.29
CA ARG A 537 -18.14 70.45 29.57
C ARG A 537 -17.83 71.89 29.99
N ILE A 538 -16.57 72.32 29.88
CA ILE A 538 -16.15 73.70 30.17
C ILE A 538 -16.89 74.68 29.26
N ASP A 539 -17.01 74.38 27.97
CA ASP A 539 -17.73 75.23 27.02
C ASP A 539 -19.23 75.32 27.34
N THR A 540 -19.84 74.19 27.70
CA THR A 540 -21.24 74.14 28.14
C THR A 540 -21.47 74.94 29.43
N GLU A 541 -20.61 74.80 30.43
CA GLU A 541 -20.66 75.55 31.69
C GLU A 541 -20.41 77.06 31.47
N ASN A 542 -19.46 77.44 30.61
CA ASN A 542 -19.24 78.83 30.23
C ASN A 542 -20.46 79.43 29.53
N THR A 543 -21.10 78.67 28.65
CA THR A 543 -22.33 79.08 27.96
C THR A 543 -23.48 79.25 28.95
N ARG A 544 -23.62 78.31 29.91
CA ARG A 544 -24.62 78.39 30.98
C ARG A 544 -24.38 79.60 31.89
N ALA A 545 -23.15 79.83 32.34
CA ALA A 545 -22.79 80.97 33.17
C ALA A 545 -23.04 82.32 32.48
N LYS A 546 -22.83 82.41 31.16
CA LYS A 546 -23.21 83.59 30.36
C LYS A 546 -24.73 83.76 30.30
N ALA A 547 -25.48 82.67 30.10
CA ALA A 547 -26.94 82.69 30.04
C ALA A 547 -27.58 83.08 31.39
N ASP A 548 -27.06 82.60 32.51
CA ASP A 548 -27.57 82.95 33.85
C ASP A 548 -27.37 84.45 34.16
N LYS A 549 -26.23 85.02 33.75
CA LYS A 549 -25.94 86.46 33.85
C LYS A 549 -26.67 87.32 32.82
N GLN A 550 -27.34 86.72 31.83
CA GLN A 550 -28.07 87.44 30.79
C GLN A 550 -29.18 88.31 31.40
N SER A 551 -29.84 87.87 32.47
CA SER A 551 -30.89 88.67 33.15
C SER A 551 -30.31 89.95 33.78
N GLU A 552 -29.15 89.87 34.42
CA GLU A 552 -28.44 91.02 35.00
C GLU A 552 -27.89 91.96 33.92
N LEU A 553 -27.32 91.40 32.84
CA LEU A 553 -26.83 92.20 31.71
C LEU A 553 -27.97 92.95 31.02
N VAL A 554 -29.11 92.30 30.79
CA VAL A 554 -30.30 92.94 30.21
C VAL A 554 -30.86 94.01 31.15
N ALA A 555 -30.93 93.76 32.46
CA ALA A 555 -31.37 94.75 33.44
C ALA A 555 -30.44 95.99 33.48
N ALA A 556 -29.12 95.79 33.45
CA ALA A 556 -28.15 96.88 33.38
C ALA A 556 -28.25 97.66 32.06
N GLN A 557 -28.44 96.98 30.94
CA GLN A 557 -28.57 97.58 29.62
C GLN A 557 -29.87 98.40 29.49
N ILE A 558 -30.99 97.89 30.01
CA ILE A 558 -32.25 98.65 30.14
C ILE A 558 -32.06 99.87 31.06
N GLY A 559 -31.32 99.74 32.16
CA GLY A 559 -31.02 100.85 33.06
C GLY A 559 -30.25 102.00 32.39
N VAL A 560 -29.23 101.68 31.58
CA VAL A 560 -28.48 102.68 30.78
C VAL A 560 -29.42 103.35 29.77
N GLN A 561 -30.26 102.57 29.09
CA GLN A 561 -31.17 103.09 28.08
C GLN A 561 -32.23 104.03 28.67
N VAL A 562 -32.76 103.74 29.86
CA VAL A 562 -33.68 104.61 30.61
C VAL A 562 -32.99 105.91 31.05
N ALA A 563 -31.74 105.84 31.51
CA ALA A 563 -30.97 107.02 31.90
C ALA A 563 -30.69 107.93 30.69
N GLU A 564 -30.38 107.35 29.54
CA GLU A 564 -30.10 108.09 28.30
C GLU A 564 -31.38 108.74 27.73
N GLN A 565 -32.51 108.03 27.74
CA GLN A 565 -33.83 108.58 27.41
C GLN A 565 -34.24 109.72 28.35
N THR A 566 -33.96 109.58 29.65
CA THR A 566 -34.24 110.63 30.65
C THR A 566 -33.38 111.88 30.40
N ARG A 567 -32.10 111.68 30.04
CA ARG A 567 -31.18 112.77 29.67
C ARG A 567 -31.67 113.51 28.42
N GLN A 568 -32.11 112.77 27.41
CA GLN A 568 -32.63 113.36 26.17
C GLN A 568 -33.92 114.16 26.41
N LYS A 569 -34.82 113.68 27.28
CA LYS A 569 -36.02 114.42 27.70
C LYS A 569 -35.67 115.74 28.38
N MET A 570 -34.69 115.74 29.28
CA MET A 570 -34.23 116.94 30.00
C MET A 570 -33.63 117.99 29.05
N ILE A 571 -32.91 117.57 28.01
CA ILE A 571 -32.36 118.48 26.98
C ILE A 571 -33.50 119.14 26.19
N ASN A 572 -34.47 118.35 25.72
CA ASN A 572 -35.61 118.88 24.96
C ASN A 572 -36.48 119.86 25.79
N GLU A 573 -36.69 119.59 27.08
CA GLU A 573 -37.42 120.50 27.97
C GLU A 573 -36.64 121.80 28.29
N ALA A 574 -35.31 121.76 28.28
CA ALA A 574 -34.47 122.95 28.45
C ALA A 574 -34.47 123.83 27.19
N GLU A 575 -34.39 123.23 26.00
CA GLU A 575 -34.51 123.95 24.73
C GLU A 575 -35.89 124.60 24.55
N GLY A 576 -36.97 123.90 24.93
CA GLY A 576 -38.32 124.45 24.91
C GLY A 576 -38.49 125.68 25.81
N ARG A 577 -37.88 125.64 27.01
CA ARG A 577 -37.87 126.79 27.94
C ARG A 577 -37.05 127.96 27.44
N ALA A 578 -35.89 127.72 26.82
CA ALA A 578 -35.07 128.78 26.23
C ALA A 578 -35.80 129.50 25.09
N ARG A 579 -36.52 128.75 24.25
CA ARG A 579 -37.26 129.29 23.11
C ARG A 579 -38.48 130.12 23.53
N ALA A 580 -39.13 129.75 24.63
CA ALA A 580 -40.23 130.53 25.20
C ALA A 580 -39.76 131.90 25.74
N ILE A 581 -38.63 131.93 26.47
CA ILE A 581 -38.07 133.17 27.02
C ILE A 581 -37.60 134.14 25.92
N GLN A 582 -37.07 133.63 24.81
CA GLN A 582 -36.64 134.46 23.68
C GLN A 582 -37.84 135.14 22.98
N LEU A 583 -38.94 134.41 22.78
CA LEU A 583 -40.18 134.93 22.20
C LEU A 583 -40.87 135.97 23.10
N GLU A 584 -40.80 135.78 24.43
CA GLU A 584 -41.35 136.72 25.40
C GLU A 584 -40.54 138.04 25.47
N GLY A 585 -39.20 137.94 25.38
CA GLY A 585 -38.32 139.11 25.32
C GLY A 585 -38.43 139.93 24.03
N GLU A 586 -38.64 139.31 22.88
CA GLU A 586 -38.91 140.01 21.62
C GLU A 586 -40.25 140.77 21.67
N ALA A 587 -41.29 140.17 22.26
CA ALA A 587 -42.60 140.78 22.40
C ALA A 587 -42.59 142.02 23.33
N GLU A 588 -41.88 141.95 24.47
CA GLU A 588 -41.69 143.11 25.37
C GLU A 588 -40.88 144.23 24.72
N GLY A 589 -39.86 143.90 23.92
CA GLY A 589 -39.07 144.88 23.17
C GLY A 589 -39.92 145.69 22.19
N THR A 590 -40.78 145.03 21.40
CA THR A 590 -41.71 145.72 20.48
C THR A 590 -42.74 146.59 21.22
N LYS A 591 -43.21 146.17 22.39
CA LYS A 591 -44.18 146.94 23.20
C LYS A 591 -43.56 148.23 23.73
N ILE A 592 -42.32 148.20 24.21
CA ILE A 592 -41.61 149.38 24.73
C ILE A 592 -41.31 150.39 23.61
N LEU A 593 -40.93 149.92 22.42
CA LEU A 593 -40.66 150.78 21.25
C LEU A 593 -41.94 151.50 20.75
N ALA A 594 -43.08 150.80 20.77
CA ALA A 594 -44.38 151.38 20.42
C ALA A 594 -44.86 152.42 21.44
N ILE A 595 -44.61 152.21 22.74
CA ILE A 595 -44.93 153.19 23.79
C ILE A 595 -44.01 154.42 23.68
N GLY A 596 -42.70 154.23 23.45
CA GLY A 596 -41.75 155.33 23.32
C GLY A 596 -42.06 156.26 22.14
N THR A 597 -42.43 155.69 20.99
CA THR A 597 -42.81 156.45 19.78
C THR A 597 -44.13 157.21 19.97
N ALA A 598 -45.13 156.62 20.63
CA ALA A 598 -46.38 157.28 20.95
C ALA A 598 -46.21 158.44 21.95
N THR A 599 -45.34 158.27 22.96
CA THR A 599 -45.04 159.33 23.94
C THR A 599 -44.32 160.51 23.30
N ALA A 600 -43.37 160.24 22.38
CA ALA A 600 -42.67 161.30 21.65
C ALA A 600 -43.61 162.12 20.76
N GLN A 601 -44.52 161.46 20.02
CA GLN A 601 -45.53 162.16 19.22
C GLN A 601 -46.51 162.97 20.07
N ALA A 602 -46.89 162.47 21.26
CA ALA A 602 -47.75 163.21 22.18
C ALA A 602 -47.06 164.48 22.72
N TYR A 603 -45.76 164.42 23.01
CA TYR A 603 -44.98 165.59 23.41
C TYR A 603 -44.87 166.63 22.30
N GLU A 604 -44.59 166.22 21.06
CA GLU A 604 -44.53 167.15 19.92
C GLU A 604 -45.87 167.87 19.68
N LEU A 605 -46.99 167.14 19.75
CA LEU A 605 -48.33 167.73 19.61
C LEU A 605 -48.70 168.67 20.76
N GLN A 606 -48.32 168.34 22.01
CA GLN A 606 -48.57 169.22 23.15
C GLN A 606 -47.74 170.51 23.09
N VAL A 607 -46.49 170.43 22.62
CA VAL A 607 -45.64 171.60 22.39
C VAL A 607 -46.24 172.50 21.30
N ALA A 608 -46.77 171.92 20.22
CA ALA A 608 -47.40 172.68 19.14
C ALA A 608 -48.69 173.41 19.56
N ALA A 609 -49.45 172.88 20.52
CA ALA A 609 -50.74 173.44 20.93
C ALA A 609 -50.66 174.49 22.06
N VAL A 610 -49.66 174.42 22.96
CA VAL A 610 -49.69 175.17 24.24
C VAL A 610 -48.48 176.09 24.46
N GLY A 611 -47.40 175.96 23.68
CA GLY A 611 -46.21 176.81 23.77
C GLY A 611 -45.28 176.46 24.95
N GLN A 612 -43.96 176.50 24.70
CA GLN A 612 -42.91 175.96 25.58
C GLN A 612 -42.93 176.44 27.04
N GLY A 613 -43.35 177.68 27.30
CA GLY A 613 -43.33 178.27 28.66
C GLY A 613 -44.40 177.72 29.62
N ASN A 614 -45.56 177.29 29.11
CA ASN A 614 -46.68 176.84 29.93
C ASN A 614 -46.70 175.31 30.15
N LEU A 615 -46.07 174.53 29.27
CA LEU A 615 -45.98 173.06 29.40
C LEU A 615 -45.13 172.66 30.61
N ALA A 616 -44.03 173.36 30.87
CA ALA A 616 -43.14 173.09 32.01
C ALA A 616 -43.86 173.24 33.37
N GLY A 617 -44.79 174.18 33.50
CA GLY A 617 -45.59 174.35 34.73
C GLY A 617 -46.62 173.23 34.94
N ILE A 618 -47.18 172.66 33.87
CA ILE A 618 -48.14 171.56 33.95
C ILE A 618 -47.43 170.25 34.28
N GLU A 619 -46.28 169.99 33.66
CA GLU A 619 -45.47 168.78 33.90
C GLU A 619 -44.91 168.73 35.33
N VAL A 620 -44.43 169.85 35.86
CA VAL A 620 -43.95 169.97 37.25
C VAL A 620 -45.11 169.73 38.23
N THR A 621 -46.30 170.25 37.95
CA THR A 621 -47.47 169.99 38.81
C THR A 621 -47.93 168.51 38.74
N LYS A 622 -47.89 167.88 37.56
CA LYS A 622 -48.26 166.46 37.38
C LYS A 622 -47.26 165.49 38.00
N SER A 623 -45.96 165.78 37.90
CA SER A 623 -44.91 164.96 38.52
C SER A 623 -44.93 165.07 40.04
N ILE A 624 -45.26 166.23 40.61
CA ILE A 624 -45.49 166.39 42.06
C ILE A 624 -46.74 165.59 42.52
N ALA A 625 -47.82 165.57 41.72
CA ALA A 625 -49.02 164.78 42.03
C ALA A 625 -48.82 163.25 41.89
N ALA A 626 -48.02 162.80 40.92
CA ALA A 626 -47.71 161.37 40.72
C ALA A 626 -46.68 160.83 41.74
N ALA A 627 -45.87 161.69 42.34
CA ALA A 627 -44.92 161.35 43.41
C ALA A 627 -45.54 161.37 44.82
N GLY A 628 -46.86 161.59 44.96
CA GLY A 628 -47.59 161.43 46.22
C GLY A 628 -47.32 162.50 47.29
N LEU A 629 -46.71 163.63 46.94
CA LEU A 629 -46.42 164.74 47.86
C LEU A 629 -47.45 165.87 47.69
N LYS A 630 -48.28 166.10 48.72
CA LYS A 630 -49.20 167.24 48.79
C LYS A 630 -48.43 168.54 49.11
N ILE A 631 -48.67 169.54 48.26
CA ILE A 631 -48.73 170.97 48.65
C ILE A 631 -50.20 171.28 48.92
#